data_AF-A0A2N0VY42-F1
#
_entry.id   AF-A0A2N0VY42-F1
#
_cell.length_a   1.000
_cell.length_b   1.000
_cell.length_c   1.000
_cell.angle_alpha   90.00
_cell.angle_beta   90.00
_cell.angle_gamma   90.00
#
_symmetry.space_group_name_H-M   'P 1'
#
loop_
_entity.id
_entity.type
_entity.pdbx_description
1 polymer ?
#
loop_
_entity_poly.entity_id
_entity_poly.type
_entity_poly.pdbx_seq_one_letter_code
_entity_poly.pdbx_strand_id
1 'polypeptide(L)' 'MSMEDARCKIEAWRIHYSQSRPHSALGWMTPSEFAEKSVGCQNKQPT' A
#
# COMPACT_ATOMS: atom_id res chain seq x y z
N MET A 1 10.90 -25.30 3.77
CA MET A 1 10.34 -24.04 3.23
C MET A 1 11.19 -23.66 2.03
N SER A 2 10.58 -23.42 0.87
CA SER A 2 11.28 -23.01 -0.36
C SER A 2 11.27 -21.49 -0.53
N MET A 3 12.10 -20.93 -1.40
CA MET A 3 12.09 -19.49 -1.71
C MET A 3 10.75 -19.02 -2.29
N GLU A 4 10.09 -19.84 -3.11
CA GLU A 4 8.72 -19.61 -3.58
C GLU A 4 7.72 -19.42 -2.43
N ASP A 5 7.78 -20.27 -1.41
CA ASP A 5 6.89 -20.21 -0.24
C ASP A 5 7.13 -18.93 0.58
N ALA A 6 8.40 -18.55 0.75
CA ALA A 6 8.76 -17.30 1.41
C ALA A 6 8.27 -16.07 0.64
N ARG A 7 8.44 -16.05 -0.70
CA ARG A 7 7.94 -14.98 -1.57
C ARG A 7 6.41 -14.87 -1.50
N CYS A 8 5.72 -15.99 -1.60
CA CYS A 8 4.25 -16.05 -1.53
C CYS A 8 3.74 -15.48 -0.20
N LYS A 9 4.36 -15.89 0.92
CA LYS A 9 4.02 -15.35 2.24
C LYS A 9 4.25 -13.86 2.31
N ILE A 10 5.43 -13.37 1.92
CA ILE A 10 5.75 -11.94 1.97
C ILE A 10 4.75 -11.12 1.15
N GLU A 11 4.38 -11.58 -0.05
CA GLU A 11 3.40 -10.88 -0.88
C GLU A 11 2.00 -10.89 -0.24
N ALA A 12 1.57 -12.02 0.32
CA ALA A 12 0.31 -12.11 1.06
C ALA A 12 0.28 -11.14 2.26
N TRP A 13 1.38 -11.05 3.00
CA TRP A 13 1.53 -10.10 4.11
C TRP A 13 1.49 -8.65 3.63
N ARG A 14 2.15 -8.33 2.49
CA ARG A 14 2.15 -6.99 1.91
C ARG A 14 0.74 -6.54 1.54
N ILE A 15 0.00 -7.41 0.84
CA ILE A 15 -1.38 -7.17 0.40
C ILE A 15 -2.33 -7.01 1.58
N HIS A 16 -2.19 -7.83 2.62
CA HIS A 16 -3.03 -7.73 3.81
C HIS A 16 -2.75 -6.46 4.61
N TYR A 17 -1.47 -6.14 4.81
CA TYR A 17 -1.07 -4.93 5.55
C TYR A 17 -1.50 -3.65 4.83
N SER A 18 -1.42 -3.61 3.51
CA SER A 18 -1.79 -2.43 2.72
C SER A 18 -3.28 -2.14 2.70
N GLN A 19 -4.13 -3.14 2.95
CA GLN A 19 -5.60 -3.02 2.87
C GLN A 19 -6.31 -3.00 4.22
N SER A 20 -5.75 -3.62 5.27
CA SER A 20 -6.49 -3.85 6.52
C SER A 20 -6.03 -2.99 7.69
N ARG A 21 -4.96 -2.23 7.54
CA ARG A 21 -4.34 -1.50 8.66
C ARG A 21 -4.40 0.00 8.41
N PRO A 22 -5.29 0.73 9.10
CA PRO A 22 -5.28 2.19 9.06
C PRO A 22 -4.10 2.73 9.88
N HIS A 23 -3.36 3.67 9.31
CA HIS A 23 -2.21 4.30 9.97
C HIS A 23 -2.59 5.72 10.40
N SER A 24 -2.40 6.05 11.68
CA SER A 24 -2.67 7.40 12.19
C SER A 24 -1.84 8.48 11.47
N ALA A 25 -0.61 8.16 11.04
CA ALA A 25 0.24 9.04 10.23
C ALA A 25 -0.33 9.32 8.82
N LEU A 26 -1.17 8.42 8.30
CA LEU A 26 -1.90 8.60 7.03
C LEU A 26 -3.32 9.15 7.26
N GLY A 27 -3.61 9.67 8.46
CA GLY A 27 -4.94 10.20 8.79
C GLY A 27 -5.97 9.10 9.02
N TRP A 28 -5.57 7.96 9.59
CA TRP A 28 -6.42 6.77 9.79
C TRP A 28 -6.84 6.06 8.50
N MET A 29 -6.09 6.28 7.44
CA MET A 29 -6.29 5.60 6.18
C MET A 29 -5.34 4.41 6.03
N THR A 30 -5.77 3.42 5.26
CA THR A 30 -4.89 2.34 4.84
C THR A 30 -3.89 2.86 3.78
N PRO A 31 -2.73 2.19 3.61
CA PRO A 31 -1.78 2.55 2.56
C PRO A 31 -2.39 2.54 1.15
N SER A 32 -3.33 1.62 0.85
CA SER A 32 -4.06 1.61 -0.42
C SER A 32 -4.87 2.88 -0.60
N GLU A 33 -5.71 3.22 0.38
CA GLU A 33 -6.56 4.41 0.31
C GLU A 33 -5.72 5.70 0.19
N PHE A 34 -4.58 5.76 0.87
CA PHE A 34 -3.67 6.89 0.76
C PHE A 34 -3.05 6.99 -0.63
N ALA A 35 -2.61 5.85 -1.19
CA ALA A 35 -2.11 5.79 -2.57
C ALA A 35 -3.18 6.29 -3.55
N GLU A 36 -4.42 5.80 -3.43
CA GLU A 36 -5.58 6.21 -4.25
C GLU A 36 -5.89 7.71 -4.15
N LYS A 37 -5.73 8.33 -2.97
CA LYS A 37 -5.84 9.78 -2.83
C LYS A 37 -4.66 10.53 -3.45
N SER A 38 -3.45 9.97 -3.37
CA SER A 38 -2.24 10.60 -3.89
C SER A 38 -2.13 10.58 -5.42
N VAL A 39 -2.67 9.56 -6.10
CA VAL A 39 -2.72 9.51 -7.59
C VAL A 39 -3.61 10.62 -8.17
N GLY A 40 -4.57 11.13 -7.39
CA GLY A 40 -5.38 12.28 -7.79
C GLY A 40 -4.62 13.61 -7.83
N CYS A 41 -3.43 13.72 -7.22
CA CYS A 41 -2.70 14.98 -7.08
C CYS A 41 -1.40 15.07 -7.90
N GLN A 42 -0.87 13.97 -8.45
CA GLN A 42 0.47 13.95 -9.08
C GLN A 42 0.52 14.09 -10.62
N ASN A 43 -0.58 14.47 -11.28
CA ASN A 43 -0.58 14.69 -12.74
C ASN A 43 -0.74 16.17 -13.15
N LYS A 44 -0.11 17.09 -12.42
CA LYS A 44 0.16 18.44 -12.94
C LYS A 44 1.60 18.82 -12.65
N GLN A 45 2.53 18.29 -13.44
CA GLN A 45 3.77 19.01 -13.70
C GLN A 45 3.41 20.23 -14.58
N PRO A 46 3.67 21.48 -14.17
CA PRO A 46 3.69 22.60 -15.10
C PRO A 46 4.92 22.45 -16.00
N THR A 47 4.75 22.87 -17.26
CA THR A 47 5.76 22.95 -18.34
C THR A 47 7.10 23.54 -17.93
#